data_AF-A0AAE0C2Z2-F1
#
_entry.id   AF-A0AAE0C2Z2-F1
#
_cell.length_a   1.000
_cell.length_b   1.000
_cell.length_c   1.000
_cell.angle_alpha   90.00
_cell.angle_beta   90.00
_cell.angle_gamma   90.00
#
_symmetry.space_group_name_H-M   'P 1'
#
loop_
_entity.id
_entity.type
_entity.pdbx_description
1 polymer ?
#
loop_
_entity_poly.entity_id
_entity_poly.type
_entity_poly.pdbx_seq_one_letter_code
_entity_poly.pdbx_strand_id
1 'polypeptide(L)'
;SRYLLVEMQVTPPVKRLDVQVDSTTLALALDLGGDTSQKDVFAFLPLRSYGFRFLLQADFVVPSSREARPRYTAHSGGLREEEDLGGAVDVDSAWNESLLHYIPELFVQTVEAAKALVLGNGGFPEEAVLLWLPCVPREAELQGLFQPCA
;
A
#
# COMPACT_ATOMS: atom_id res chain seq x y z
N SER A 1 13.27 7.40 14.11
CA SER A 1 13.62 7.29 12.68
C SER A 1 13.25 8.58 11.95
N ARG A 2 13.92 8.91 10.85
CA ARG A 2 13.60 10.07 9.99
C ARG A 2 12.90 9.54 8.74
N TYR A 3 11.76 10.13 8.38
CA TYR A 3 10.98 9.72 7.22
C TYR A 3 10.89 10.86 6.20
N LEU A 4 10.95 10.51 4.92
CA LEU A 4 10.45 11.38 3.85
C LEU A 4 8.97 11.05 3.66
N LEU A 5 8.10 12.03 3.95
CA LEU A 5 6.66 11.92 3.79
C LEU A 5 6.25 12.64 2.51
N VAL A 6 5.50 11.96 1.65
CA VAL A 6 4.88 12.54 0.45
C VAL A 6 3.38 12.34 0.56
N GLU A 7 2.64 13.44 0.43
CA GLU A 7 1.19 13.47 0.53
C GLU A 7 0.57 13.95 -0.77
N MET A 8 -0.55 13.34 -1.14
CA MET A 8 -1.34 13.71 -2.30
C MET A 8 -2.83 13.72 -1.91
N GLN A 9 -3.50 14.84 -2.15
CA GLN A 9 -4.95 14.91 -1.98
C GLN A 9 -5.62 14.38 -3.24
N VAL A 10 -6.54 13.44 -3.07
CA VAL A 10 -7.30 12.84 -4.17
C VAL A 10 -8.79 13.00 -3.95
N THR A 11 -9.52 13.16 -5.05
CA THR A 11 -10.98 13.24 -5.09
C THR A 11 -11.47 12.06 -5.94
N PRO A 12 -11.72 10.88 -5.34
CA PRO A 12 -12.11 9.72 -6.10
C PRO A 12 -13.43 9.97 -6.84
N PRO A 13 -13.61 9.42 -8.06
CA PRO A 13 -14.82 9.61 -8.85
C PRO A 13 -16.03 8.90 -8.23
N VAL A 14 -15.78 7.90 -7.40
CA VAL A 14 -16.80 7.14 -6.65
C VAL A 14 -17.02 7.82 -5.31
N LYS A 15 -18.26 8.21 -5.00
CA LYS A 15 -18.62 8.68 -3.67
C LYS A 15 -18.84 7.51 -2.73
N ARG A 16 -18.31 7.60 -1.52
CA ARG A 16 -18.58 6.63 -0.45
C ARG A 16 -20.06 6.78 -0.05
N LEU A 17 -20.87 5.76 -0.29
CA LEU A 17 -22.33 5.80 -0.14
C LEU A 17 -22.80 6.18 1.28
N ASP A 18 -21.97 5.93 2.30
CA ASP A 18 -22.33 6.10 3.71
C ASP A 18 -21.55 7.20 4.45
N VAL A 19 -20.65 7.93 3.77
CA VAL A 19 -19.83 8.99 4.38
C VAL A 19 -19.67 10.15 3.39
N GLN A 20 -19.94 11.39 3.81
CA GLN A 20 -19.61 12.57 3.01
C GLN A 20 -18.11 12.84 3.02
N VAL A 21 -17.37 12.02 2.27
CA VAL A 21 -15.95 12.23 1.97
C VAL A 21 -15.88 12.56 0.48
N ASP A 22 -15.71 13.85 0.17
CA ASP A 22 -15.52 14.31 -1.21
C ASP A 22 -14.03 14.25 -1.63
N SER A 23 -13.08 14.18 -0.68
CA SER A 23 -11.66 13.99 -0.95
C SER A 23 -10.95 13.31 0.21
N THR A 24 -9.86 12.60 -0.05
CA THR A 24 -9.01 11.95 0.96
C THR A 24 -7.54 12.28 0.70
N THR A 25 -6.71 12.19 1.73
CA THR A 25 -5.26 12.27 1.60
C THR A 25 -4.67 10.87 1.45
N LEU A 26 -3.87 10.67 0.41
CA LEU A 26 -2.95 9.56 0.29
C LEU A 26 -1.59 10.01 0.78
N ALA A 27 -0.96 9.22 1.65
CA ALA A 27 0.39 9.52 2.12
C ALA A 27 1.30 8.30 2.01
N LEU A 28 2.54 8.53 1.58
CA LEU A 28 3.61 7.54 1.52
C LEU A 28 4.80 8.02 2.34
N ALA A 29 5.27 7.18 3.28
CA ALA A 29 6.46 7.46 4.06
C ALA A 29 7.61 6.49 3.74
N LEU A 30 8.78 7.06 3.42
CA LEU A 30 10.03 6.37 3.13
C LEU A 30 11.02 6.54 4.29
N ASP A 31 11.57 5.43 4.81
CA ASP A 31 12.55 5.48 5.89
C ASP A 31 13.92 5.91 5.38
N LEU A 32 14.42 7.06 5.87
CA LEU A 32 15.73 7.58 5.51
C LEU A 32 16.89 6.95 6.30
N GLY A 33 16.57 6.12 7.31
CA GLY A 33 17.53 5.34 8.07
C GLY A 33 17.95 4.04 7.38
N GLY A 34 17.36 3.70 6.23
CA GLY A 34 17.69 2.50 5.47
C GLY A 34 17.09 1.21 6.04
N ASP A 35 16.10 1.32 6.93
CA ASP A 35 15.33 0.16 7.38
C ASP A 35 14.43 -0.33 6.24
N THR A 36 14.68 -1.56 5.80
CA THR A 36 14.00 -2.20 4.66
C THR A 36 13.06 -3.33 5.11
N SER A 37 12.82 -3.44 6.42
CA SER A 37 11.83 -4.37 6.95
C SER A 37 10.44 -4.05 6.36
N GLN A 38 9.67 -5.10 6.08
CA GLN A 38 8.29 -4.95 5.63
C GLN A 38 7.50 -4.11 6.65
N LYS A 39 6.71 -3.18 6.14
CA LYS A 39 5.91 -2.28 6.97
C LYS A 39 4.43 -2.61 6.81
N ASP A 40 3.68 -2.33 7.88
CA ASP A 40 2.23 -2.40 7.83
C ASP A 40 1.68 -1.20 7.07
N VAL A 41 0.69 -1.45 6.20
CA VAL A 41 -0.07 -0.41 5.53
C VAL A 41 -1.14 0.08 6.51
N PHE A 42 -1.07 1.35 6.93
CA PHE A 42 -1.99 1.90 7.92
C PHE A 42 -3.24 2.46 7.25
N ALA A 43 -4.28 1.64 7.24
CA ALA A 43 -5.64 2.02 6.85
C ALA A 43 -6.54 2.07 8.10
N PHE A 44 -6.37 3.08 8.96
CA PHE A 44 -7.10 3.26 10.24
C PHE A 44 -7.17 2.06 11.22
N LEU A 45 -6.57 0.91 10.90
CA LEU A 45 -6.16 -0.22 11.74
C LEU A 45 -5.13 -1.02 10.90
N PRO A 46 -4.10 -1.63 11.51
CA PRO A 46 -3.16 -2.46 10.76
C PRO A 46 -3.89 -3.69 10.23
N LEU A 47 -4.07 -3.75 8.90
CA LEU A 47 -4.85 -4.79 8.22
C LEU A 47 -3.99 -5.97 7.78
N ARG A 48 -2.71 -5.71 7.44
CA ARG A 48 -1.59 -6.66 7.19
C ARG A 48 -0.50 -5.96 6.38
N SER A 49 0.69 -6.57 6.30
CA SER A 49 1.66 -6.22 5.26
C SER A 49 1.26 -6.83 3.92
N TYR A 50 1.36 -6.05 2.84
CA TYR A 50 1.05 -6.49 1.47
C TYR A 50 2.32 -6.69 0.62
N GLY A 51 3.47 -6.86 1.28
CA GLY A 51 4.78 -6.99 0.62
C GLY A 51 5.54 -5.69 0.44
N PHE A 52 4.89 -4.55 0.67
CA PHE A 52 5.52 -3.23 0.55
C PHE A 52 6.46 -2.92 1.71
N ARG A 53 7.49 -2.12 1.40
CA ARG A 53 8.51 -1.65 2.34
C ARG A 53 8.41 -0.14 2.57
N PHE A 54 7.20 0.39 2.37
CA PHE A 54 6.81 1.77 2.66
C PHE A 54 5.49 1.76 3.43
N LEU A 55 5.24 2.83 4.17
CA LEU A 55 3.96 3.05 4.83
C LEU A 55 3.03 3.73 3.82
N LEU A 56 1.86 3.15 3.58
CA LEU A 56 0.79 3.73 2.79
C LEU A 56 -0.39 4.05 3.72
N GLN A 57 -0.89 5.28 3.65
CA GLN A 57 -2.09 5.71 4.35
C GLN A 57 -3.15 6.13 3.33
N ALA A 58 -4.36 5.62 3.49
CA ALA A 58 -5.55 6.04 2.76
C ALA A 58 -6.82 5.65 3.53
N ASP A 59 -7.95 6.25 3.15
CA ASP A 59 -9.28 5.95 3.70
C ASP A 59 -9.87 4.65 3.11
N PHE A 60 -9.12 3.55 3.15
CA PHE A 60 -9.59 2.28 2.61
C PHE A 60 -10.88 1.81 3.32
N VAL A 61 -11.79 1.24 2.53
CA VAL A 61 -12.93 0.48 3.04
C VAL A 61 -12.42 -0.85 3.56
N VAL A 62 -12.79 -1.19 4.79
CA VAL A 62 -12.46 -2.45 5.45
C VAL A 62 -13.76 -3.19 5.72
N PRO A 63 -13.85 -4.50 5.41
CA PRO A 63 -15.02 -5.29 5.73
C PRO A 63 -15.26 -5.30 7.24
N SER A 64 -16.53 -5.30 7.64
CA SER A 64 -16.97 -5.21 9.03
C SER A 64 -16.65 -6.45 9.86
N SER A 65 -16.45 -7.62 9.22
CA SER A 65 -15.92 -8.81 9.89
C SER A 65 -14.39 -8.74 9.95
N ARG A 66 -13.88 -8.49 11.16
CA ARG A 66 -12.45 -8.68 11.49
C ARG A 66 -12.06 -10.16 11.65
N GLU A 67 -12.99 -11.10 11.40
CA GLU A 67 -12.73 -12.54 11.47
C GLU A 67 -11.96 -12.99 10.23
N ALA A 68 -10.75 -13.52 10.43
CA ALA A 68 -10.15 -14.47 9.49
C ALA A 68 -11.04 -15.72 9.44
N ARG A 69 -11.77 -15.93 8.34
CA ARG A 69 -12.73 -17.03 8.20
C ARG A 69 -12.20 -18.11 7.28
N PRO A 70 -11.41 -19.09 7.73
CA PRO A 70 -10.73 -20.06 6.85
C PRO A 70 -11.60 -20.47 5.66
N ARG A 71 -11.14 -20.12 4.45
CA ARG A 71 -11.85 -20.38 3.21
C ARG A 71 -11.48 -21.80 2.87
N TYR A 72 -12.45 -22.70 2.94
CA TYR A 72 -12.21 -24.05 2.51
C TYR A 72 -12.44 -24.12 1.00
N THR A 73 -11.37 -24.18 0.22
CA THR A 73 -11.49 -24.44 -1.23
C THR A 73 -11.52 -25.95 -1.47
N ALA A 74 -12.53 -26.40 -2.20
CA ALA A 74 -12.64 -27.79 -2.60
C ALA A 74 -11.60 -28.05 -3.71
N HIS A 75 -10.51 -28.73 -3.37
CA HIS A 75 -9.60 -29.31 -4.36
C HIS A 75 -9.98 -30.76 -4.61
N SER A 76 -9.72 -31.25 -5.82
CA SER A 76 -9.95 -32.64 -6.25
C SER A 76 -9.14 -33.63 -5.40
N GLY A 77 -9.66 -33.97 -4.22
CA GLY A 77 -9.03 -34.84 -3.24
C GLY A 77 -9.20 -34.43 -1.76
N GLY A 78 -9.77 -33.26 -1.45
CA GLY A 78 -10.05 -32.86 -0.06
C GLY A 78 -10.33 -31.36 0.13
N LEU A 79 -10.80 -31.01 1.33
CA LEU A 79 -10.86 -29.61 1.78
C LEU A 79 -9.46 -29.21 2.24
N ARG A 80 -8.90 -28.17 1.63
CA ARG A 80 -7.75 -27.46 2.21
C ARG A 80 -8.28 -26.25 2.96
N GLU A 81 -7.78 -26.04 4.18
CA GLU A 81 -7.84 -24.73 4.81
C GLU A 81 -7.00 -23.78 3.96
N GLU A 82 -7.63 -22.89 3.20
CA GLU A 82 -6.96 -21.65 2.83
C GLU A 82 -7.09 -20.69 4.01
N GLU A 83 -5.98 -20.07 4.39
CA GLU A 83 -5.98 -18.95 5.30
C GLU A 83 -6.81 -17.83 4.66
N ASP A 84 -8.09 -17.76 5.00
CA ASP A 84 -8.89 -16.58 4.69
C ASP A 84 -8.42 -15.50 5.65
N LEU A 85 -7.55 -14.65 5.12
CA LEU A 85 -6.93 -13.53 5.80
C LEU A 85 -7.97 -12.42 6.02
N GLY A 86 -8.90 -12.67 6.93
CA GLY A 86 -9.83 -11.66 7.42
C GLY A 86 -9.06 -10.49 8.03
N GLY A 87 -9.58 -9.29 7.77
CA GLY A 87 -8.85 -8.04 7.98
C GLY A 87 -8.23 -7.46 6.72
N ALA A 88 -8.39 -8.06 5.54
CA ALA A 88 -8.00 -7.43 4.27
C ALA A 88 -8.84 -6.17 3.98
N VAL A 89 -8.23 -5.17 3.34
CA VAL A 89 -8.96 -4.12 2.59
C VAL A 89 -10.04 -4.78 1.71
N ASP A 90 -11.24 -4.21 1.66
CA ASP A 90 -12.34 -4.69 0.81
C ASP A 90 -11.95 -4.58 -0.67
N VAL A 91 -11.46 -5.68 -1.24
CA VAL A 91 -10.94 -5.70 -2.62
C VAL A 91 -12.02 -5.40 -3.66
N ASP A 92 -13.28 -5.69 -3.34
CA ASP A 92 -14.43 -5.50 -4.24
C ASP A 92 -15.04 -4.10 -4.12
N SER A 93 -14.46 -3.24 -3.27
CA SER A 93 -14.91 -1.87 -3.11
C SER A 93 -14.42 -0.99 -4.25
N ALA A 94 -15.36 -0.46 -5.05
CA ALA A 94 -15.08 0.52 -6.10
C ALA A 94 -14.34 1.78 -5.58
N TRP A 95 -14.48 2.09 -4.28
CA TRP A 95 -13.70 3.14 -3.62
C TRP A 95 -12.22 2.76 -3.49
N ASN A 96 -11.94 1.54 -3.02
CA ASN A 96 -10.58 1.04 -2.89
C ASN A 96 -9.92 0.89 -4.27
N GLU A 97 -10.62 0.34 -5.26
CA GLU A 97 -10.15 0.29 -6.64
C GLU A 97 -9.77 1.70 -7.15
N SER A 98 -10.62 2.69 -6.90
CA SER A 98 -10.33 4.08 -7.25
C SER A 98 -9.05 4.60 -6.56
N LEU A 99 -8.86 4.32 -5.28
CA LEU A 99 -7.66 4.73 -4.54
C LEU A 99 -6.38 4.08 -5.10
N LEU A 100 -6.46 2.82 -5.51
CA LEU A 100 -5.33 2.09 -6.08
C LEU A 100 -4.80 2.72 -7.37
N HIS A 101 -5.67 3.32 -8.18
CA HIS A 101 -5.26 3.99 -9.42
C HIS A 101 -4.31 5.17 -9.19
N TYR A 102 -4.32 5.77 -8.00
CA TYR A 102 -3.46 6.91 -7.66
C TYR A 102 -2.11 6.49 -7.06
N ILE A 103 -1.96 5.23 -6.63
CA ILE A 103 -0.73 4.76 -6.00
C ILE A 103 0.49 4.80 -6.94
N PRO A 104 0.39 4.43 -8.24
CA PRO A 104 1.51 4.58 -9.16
C PRO A 104 2.01 6.02 -9.28
N GLU A 105 1.11 7.00 -9.29
CA GLU A 105 1.48 8.41 -9.35
C GLU A 105 2.18 8.86 -8.07
N LEU A 106 1.62 8.51 -6.90
CA LEU A 106 2.22 8.81 -5.60
C LEU A 106 3.62 8.19 -5.46
N PHE A 107 3.80 6.99 -6.00
CA PHE A 107 5.09 6.29 -6.03
C PHE A 107 6.12 7.06 -6.86
N VAL A 108 5.76 7.53 -8.07
CA VAL A 108 6.64 8.35 -8.91
C VAL A 108 6.98 9.67 -8.23
N GLN A 109 6.00 10.36 -7.63
CA GLN A 109 6.24 11.59 -6.88
C GLN A 109 7.20 11.37 -5.71
N THR A 110 7.11 10.23 -5.04
CA THR A 110 8.03 9.85 -3.95
C THR A 110 9.45 9.64 -4.46
N VAL A 111 9.64 8.99 -5.61
CA VAL A 111 10.96 8.83 -6.25
C VAL A 111 11.57 10.19 -6.55
N GLU A 112 10.81 11.09 -7.16
CA GLU A 112 11.30 12.42 -7.53
C GLU A 112 11.63 13.27 -6.30
N ALA A 113 10.82 13.20 -5.24
CA ALA A 113 11.11 13.85 -3.97
C ALA A 113 12.38 13.29 -3.31
N ALA A 114 12.58 11.97 -3.33
CA ALA A 114 13.78 11.34 -2.81
C ALA A 114 15.04 11.76 -3.59
N LYS A 115 14.96 11.81 -4.93
CA LYS A 115 16.04 12.33 -5.79
C LYS A 115 16.35 13.78 -5.45
N ALA A 116 15.34 14.63 -5.36
CA ALA A 116 15.51 16.05 -5.03
C ALA A 116 16.16 16.25 -3.66
N LEU A 117 15.80 15.44 -2.67
CA LEU A 117 16.41 15.46 -1.33
C LEU A 117 17.89 15.09 -1.37
N VAL A 118 18.25 14.03 -2.07
CA VAL A 118 19.65 13.56 -2.18
C VAL A 118 20.51 14.59 -2.92
N LEU A 119 20.04 15.07 -4.08
CA LEU A 119 20.75 16.06 -4.87
C LEU A 119 20.87 17.41 -4.15
N GLY A 120 19.82 17.83 -3.43
CA GLY A 120 19.81 19.05 -2.63
C GLY A 120 20.81 19.04 -1.48
N ASN A 121 21.17 17.86 -0.98
CA ASN A 121 22.19 17.66 0.05
C ASN A 121 23.62 17.47 -0.52
N GLY A 122 23.80 17.63 -1.85
CA GLY A 122 25.08 17.45 -2.52
C GLY A 122 25.46 15.99 -2.78
N GLY A 123 24.52 15.06 -2.62
CA GLY A 123 24.71 13.64 -2.93
C GLY A 123 24.62 13.33 -4.43
N PHE A 124 25.00 12.11 -4.80
CA PHE A 124 24.97 11.65 -6.19
C PHE A 124 23.59 11.04 -6.56
N PRO A 125 23.17 11.06 -7.84
CA PRO A 125 21.93 10.40 -8.27
C PRO A 125 21.84 8.93 -7.88
N GLU A 126 22.99 8.25 -7.78
CA GLU A 126 23.10 6.83 -7.45
C GLU A 126 22.71 6.56 -5.98
N GLU A 127 22.93 7.52 -5.09
CA GLU A 127 22.48 7.42 -3.69
C GLU A 127 20.96 7.46 -3.58
N ALA A 128 20.27 8.21 -4.46
CA ALA A 128 18.81 8.19 -4.53
C ALA A 128 18.28 6.83 -5.00
N VAL A 129 19.00 6.17 -5.91
CA VAL A 129 18.67 4.79 -6.32
C VAL A 129 18.87 3.83 -5.16
N LEU A 130 19.98 3.93 -4.42
CA LEU A 130 20.25 3.08 -3.26
C LEU A 130 19.27 3.31 -2.11
N LEU A 131 18.74 4.53 -1.96
CA LEU A 131 17.68 4.84 -1.00
C LEU A 131 16.33 4.23 -1.43
N TRP A 132 16.03 4.27 -2.72
CA TRP A 132 14.71 3.89 -3.24
C TRP A 132 14.55 2.40 -3.57
N LEU A 133 15.52 1.83 -4.28
CA LEU A 133 15.47 0.46 -4.80
C LEU A 133 15.13 -0.59 -3.72
N PRO A 134 15.66 -0.48 -2.47
CA PRO A 134 15.32 -1.43 -1.42
C PRO A 134 13.87 -1.35 -0.94
N CYS A 135 13.14 -0.28 -1.26
CA CYS A 135 11.74 -0.09 -0.90
C CYS A 135 10.76 -0.62 -1.96
N VAL A 136 11.26 -0.95 -3.15
CA VAL A 136 10.47 -1.55 -4.22
C VAL A 136 10.30 -3.05 -3.93
N PRO A 137 9.06 -3.53 -3.72
CA PRO A 137 8.81 -4.95 -3.50
C PRO A 137 9.12 -5.75 -4.78
N ARG A 138 9.61 -6.97 -4.60
CA ARG A 138 9.76 -7.92 -5.72
C ARG A 138 8.39 -8.48 -6.10
N GLU A 139 8.23 -8.93 -7.35
CA GLU A 139 6.95 -9.50 -7.83
C GLU A 139 6.45 -10.65 -6.94
N ALA A 140 7.36 -11.52 -6.48
CA ALA A 140 7.02 -12.63 -5.57
C ALA A 140 6.70 -12.18 -4.12
N GLU A 141 6.99 -10.93 -3.76
CA GLU A 141 6.67 -10.36 -2.44
C GLU A 141 5.27 -9.73 -2.40
N LEU A 142 4.70 -9.37 -3.56
CA LEU A 142 3.38 -8.75 -3.65
C LEU A 142 2.26 -9.75 -3.34
N GLN A 143 1.29 -9.31 -2.53
CA GLN A 143 0.16 -10.14 -2.10
C GLN A 143 -1.18 -9.39 -2.23
N GLY A 144 -2.27 -10.13 -2.47
CA GLY A 144 -3.65 -9.62 -2.40
C GLY A 144 -3.94 -8.45 -3.34
N LEU A 145 -4.34 -7.30 -2.76
CA LEU A 145 -4.82 -6.08 -3.44
C LEU A 145 -3.89 -5.56 -4.57
N PHE A 146 -2.61 -5.95 -4.56
CA PHE A 146 -1.59 -5.47 -5.49
C PHE A 146 -0.97 -6.57 -6.35
N GLN A 147 -1.51 -7.80 -6.32
CA GLN A 147 -1.10 -8.83 -7.27
C GLN A 147 -1.66 -8.52 -8.66
N PRO A 148 -0.88 -8.77 -9.74
CA PRO A 148 -1.40 -8.71 -11.09
C PRO A 148 -2.60 -9.65 -11.24
N CYS A 149 -3.66 -9.22 -11.92
CA CYS A 149 -4.73 -10.14 -12.32
C CYS A 149 -4.13 -11.24 -13.22
N ALA A 150 -4.31 -12.50 -12.83
CA ALA A 150 -3.95 -13.66 -13.62
C ALA A 150 -4.85 -13.83 -14.85
#